data_AF-A0A2U2SGY2-F1
#
_entry.id   AF-A0A2U2SGY2-F1
#
_cell.length_a   1.000
_cell.length_b   1.000
_cell.length_c   1.000
_cell.angle_alpha   90.00
_cell.angle_beta   90.00
_cell.angle_gamma   90.00
#
_symmetry.space_group_name_H-M   'P 1'
#
loop_
_entity.id
_entity.type
_entity.pdbx_description
1 polymer ?
#
loop_
_entity_poly.entity_id
_entity_poly.type
_entity_poly.pdbx_seq_one_letter_code
_entity_poly.pdbx_strand_id
1 'polypeptide(L)'
;MKTLNMMSIISGVFSVLAMLFLGASLFVLLAIFFPKLPMELNCLISGGLVLVLPVFFSKRRSRMGPQPASDVPEVTSQKQASPESHERTDEDLQMQRRTLPAVYQALSRPQVSTSFRENSLIRVLLSLGVLFFFVWALALFVQDVRTYVLLTQSGVATRARITNMYTESSEWTEYYISYQFDAPVNGASVYFRATSQVSSSYFNQVKNADSIEIKYYPLDPTISHPASDLSFLVFSPTQCLTGFVFTFLVFAITLYTVYSIYGYIMMLRLRREGQIGVAVVFDEWTKWKRDSDSGDIQKFYYAYAYYANQPNGGLELFTRAEECDENLYARLQIGSSWPVRYLPENPNIAELLLNEQEGVQANSK
;
A
#
# COMPACT_ATOMS: atom_id res chain seq x y z
N MET A 1 -25.87 -27.75 -21.62
CA MET A 1 -25.13 -27.02 -22.68
C MET A 1 -25.06 -25.49 -22.49
N LYS A 2 -25.96 -24.81 -21.76
CA LYS A 2 -25.89 -23.33 -21.58
C LYS A 2 -24.87 -22.84 -20.53
N THR A 3 -24.37 -23.69 -19.64
CA THR A 3 -23.50 -23.29 -18.52
C THR A 3 -22.01 -23.17 -18.87
N LEU A 4 -21.51 -23.92 -19.86
CA LEU A 4 -20.09 -23.89 -20.28
C LEU A 4 -19.69 -22.60 -21.02
N ASN A 5 -20.59 -22.04 -21.84
CA ASN A 5 -20.35 -20.71 -22.43
C ASN A 5 -20.29 -19.60 -21.37
N MET A 6 -20.95 -19.78 -20.23
CA MET A 6 -20.97 -18.77 -19.17
C MET A 6 -19.61 -18.67 -18.46
N MET A 7 -18.89 -19.78 -18.24
CA MET A 7 -17.57 -19.77 -17.60
C MET A 7 -16.45 -19.19 -18.47
N SER A 8 -16.46 -19.45 -19.78
CA SER A 8 -15.51 -18.84 -20.72
C SER A 8 -15.72 -17.32 -20.83
N ILE A 9 -16.98 -16.87 -20.85
CA ILE A 9 -17.32 -15.45 -20.83
C ILE A 9 -16.89 -14.80 -19.51
N ILE A 10 -17.09 -15.46 -18.37
CA ILE A 10 -16.67 -14.95 -17.05
C ILE A 10 -15.14 -14.80 -17.00
N SER A 11 -14.37 -15.81 -17.43
CA SER A 11 -12.90 -15.73 -17.49
C SER A 11 -12.40 -14.58 -18.39
N GLY A 12 -13.00 -14.43 -19.58
CA GLY A 12 -12.69 -13.31 -20.49
C GLY A 12 -13.02 -11.94 -19.89
N VAL A 13 -14.18 -11.81 -19.25
CA VAL A 13 -14.60 -10.57 -18.58
C VAL A 13 -13.66 -10.24 -17.41
N PHE A 14 -13.21 -11.22 -16.64
CA PHE A 14 -12.26 -11.01 -15.54
C PHE A 14 -10.85 -10.64 -16.03
N SER A 15 -10.36 -11.23 -17.13
CA SER A 15 -9.08 -10.84 -17.74
C SER A 15 -9.10 -9.40 -18.25
N VAL A 16 -10.20 -9.01 -18.91
CA VAL A 16 -10.41 -7.61 -19.35
C VAL A 16 -10.50 -6.67 -18.15
N LEU A 17 -11.21 -7.03 -17.08
CA LEU A 17 -11.27 -6.25 -15.83
C LEU A 17 -9.91 -6.12 -15.15
N ALA A 18 -9.09 -7.18 -15.14
CA ALA A 18 -7.74 -7.15 -14.58
C ALA A 18 -6.81 -6.26 -15.40
N MET A 19 -6.87 -6.31 -16.73
CA MET A 19 -6.14 -5.39 -17.61
C MET A 19 -6.61 -3.94 -17.45
N LEU A 20 -7.91 -3.71 -17.28
CA LEU A 20 -8.45 -2.38 -16.98
C LEU A 20 -7.98 -1.88 -15.60
N PHE A 21 -7.87 -2.75 -14.61
CA PHE A 21 -7.35 -2.40 -13.28
C PHE A 21 -5.85 -2.12 -13.29
N LEU A 22 -5.05 -2.90 -14.02
CA LEU A 22 -3.62 -2.65 -14.22
C LEU A 22 -3.41 -1.36 -15.01
N GLY A 23 -4.21 -1.13 -16.07
CA GLY A 23 -4.21 0.11 -16.84
C GLY A 23 -4.62 1.31 -16.00
N ALA A 24 -5.65 1.19 -15.15
CA ALA A 24 -6.06 2.24 -14.23
C ALA A 24 -5.01 2.51 -13.14
N SER A 25 -4.35 1.47 -12.63
CA SER A 25 -3.28 1.61 -11.63
C SER A 25 -2.04 2.27 -12.24
N LEU A 26 -1.66 1.88 -13.46
CA LEU A 26 -0.61 2.52 -14.24
C LEU A 26 -0.97 3.97 -14.58
N PHE A 27 -2.24 4.24 -14.89
CA PHE A 27 -2.73 5.59 -15.14
C PHE A 27 -2.68 6.47 -13.89
N VAL A 28 -3.07 5.96 -12.72
CA VAL A 28 -2.94 6.67 -11.44
C VAL A 28 -1.47 6.95 -11.14
N LEU A 29 -0.58 5.98 -11.38
CA LEU A 29 0.86 6.17 -11.29
C LEU A 29 1.35 7.28 -12.24
N LEU A 30 0.95 7.24 -13.52
CA LEU A 30 1.32 8.25 -14.51
C LEU A 30 0.76 9.64 -14.17
N ALA A 31 -0.47 9.73 -13.66
CA ALA A 31 -1.08 10.98 -13.22
C ALA A 31 -0.37 11.58 -11.99
N ILE A 32 0.12 10.74 -11.08
CA ILE A 32 0.94 11.16 -9.94
C ILE A 32 2.32 11.64 -10.42
N PHE A 33 2.95 10.95 -11.39
CA PHE A 33 4.29 11.29 -11.87
C PHE A 33 4.31 12.45 -12.88
N PHE A 34 3.22 12.69 -13.60
CA PHE A 34 3.14 13.71 -14.65
C PHE A 34 1.90 14.63 -14.47
N PRO A 35 1.86 15.47 -13.43
CA PRO A 35 0.73 16.37 -13.17
C PRO A 35 0.54 17.46 -14.23
N LYS A 36 1.49 17.63 -15.16
CA LYS A 36 1.46 18.57 -16.29
C LYS A 36 1.33 17.88 -17.66
N LEU A 37 0.63 16.75 -17.74
CA LEU A 37 0.22 16.22 -19.05
C LEU A 37 -0.72 17.23 -19.74
N PRO A 38 -0.52 17.51 -21.04
CA PRO A 38 -1.32 18.49 -21.76
C PRO A 38 -2.80 18.10 -21.74
N MET A 39 -3.67 19.09 -21.55
CA MET A 39 -5.11 18.96 -21.33
C MET A 39 -5.83 18.12 -22.41
N GLU A 40 -5.26 18.05 -23.62
CA GLU A 40 -5.78 17.26 -24.74
C GLU A 40 -5.70 15.74 -24.51
N LEU A 41 -4.73 15.24 -23.74
CA LEU A 41 -4.62 13.80 -23.41
C LEU A 41 -5.65 13.38 -22.34
N ASN A 42 -6.03 14.30 -21.44
CA ASN A 42 -7.05 14.06 -20.40
C ASN A 42 -8.47 14.01 -20.98
N CYS A 43 -8.76 14.74 -22.06
CA CYS A 43 -10.06 14.67 -22.74
C CYS A 43 -10.24 13.36 -23.53
N LEU A 44 -9.18 12.83 -24.14
CA LEU A 44 -9.28 11.58 -24.92
C LEU A 44 -9.51 10.34 -24.03
N ILE A 45 -9.08 10.38 -22.76
CA ILE A 45 -9.12 9.25 -21.82
C ILE A 45 -10.35 9.31 -20.90
N SER A 46 -10.82 10.52 -20.54
CA SER A 46 -12.01 10.70 -19.69
C SER A 46 -13.34 10.26 -20.34
N GLY A 47 -13.39 10.17 -21.67
CA GLY A 47 -14.57 9.68 -22.40
C GLY A 47 -14.93 8.21 -22.16
N GLY A 48 -14.01 7.40 -21.62
CA GLY A 48 -14.21 5.96 -21.39
C GLY A 48 -14.63 5.55 -19.98
N LEU A 49 -14.54 6.44 -18.98
CA LEU A 49 -14.54 6.07 -17.55
C LEU A 49 -15.68 6.73 -16.75
N VAL A 50 -16.88 6.84 -17.31
CA VAL A 50 -18.02 7.57 -16.68
C VAL A 50 -19.09 6.67 -16.06
N LEU A 51 -18.97 5.34 -16.10
CA LEU A 51 -19.99 4.48 -15.49
C LEU A 51 -19.44 3.66 -14.32
N VAL A 52 -20.12 3.83 -13.18
CA VAL A 52 -20.11 3.02 -11.94
C VAL A 52 -19.23 3.56 -10.80
N LEU A 53 -19.79 4.48 -10.00
CA LEU A 53 -19.57 4.51 -8.54
C LEU A 53 -20.83 5.05 -7.83
N PRO A 54 -21.44 4.32 -6.88
CA PRO A 54 -22.49 4.85 -6.02
C PRO A 54 -21.90 5.55 -4.79
N VAL A 55 -22.49 6.70 -4.47
CA VAL A 55 -22.21 7.53 -3.29
C VAL A 55 -22.83 6.87 -2.04
N PHE A 56 -22.00 6.56 -1.04
CA PHE A 56 -22.46 6.25 0.31
C PHE A 56 -21.77 7.18 1.32
N PHE A 57 -22.53 8.14 1.83
CA PHE A 57 -22.22 8.86 3.06
C PHE A 57 -22.71 8.04 4.26
N SER A 58 -21.82 7.71 5.20
CA SER A 58 -22.22 7.25 6.53
C SER A 58 -21.46 8.01 7.62
N LYS A 59 -22.26 8.73 8.40
CA LYS A 59 -21.91 9.52 9.58
C LYS A 59 -21.86 8.57 10.79
N ARG A 60 -20.73 8.46 11.49
CA ARG A 60 -20.71 7.76 12.79
C ARG A 60 -19.81 8.38 13.87
N ARG A 61 -20.53 9.08 14.77
CA ARG A 61 -20.36 9.27 16.22
C ARG A 61 -19.18 8.56 16.90
N SER A 62 -18.36 9.38 17.55
CA SER A 62 -17.39 9.03 18.59
C SER A 62 -18.07 8.47 19.84
N ARG A 63 -17.52 7.40 20.41
CA ARG A 63 -17.72 6.98 21.80
C ARG A 63 -16.34 6.85 22.45
N MET A 64 -16.05 7.74 23.40
CA MET A 64 -14.96 7.55 24.37
C MET A 64 -15.45 6.57 25.44
N GLY A 65 -14.62 5.60 25.77
CA GLY A 65 -14.71 4.78 26.98
C GLY A 65 -13.39 4.88 27.75
N PRO A 66 -13.39 4.81 29.09
CA PRO A 66 -12.21 5.02 29.91
C PRO A 66 -11.30 3.78 29.91
N GLN A 67 -9.99 4.00 29.84
CA GLN A 67 -8.97 2.97 30.05
C GLN A 67 -8.70 2.77 31.56
N PRO A 68 -8.42 1.54 32.00
CA PRO A 68 -8.10 1.24 33.39
C PRO A 68 -6.65 1.58 33.73
N ALA A 69 -6.44 1.99 34.98
CA ALA A 69 -5.12 2.20 35.58
C ALA A 69 -4.36 0.87 35.68
N SER A 70 -3.08 0.89 35.30
CA SER A 70 -2.16 -0.22 35.45
C SER A 70 -1.03 0.23 36.38
N ASP A 71 -1.02 -0.31 37.59
CA ASP A 71 0.08 -0.21 38.54
C ASP A 71 1.24 -1.09 38.07
N VAL A 72 2.42 -0.49 37.89
CA VAL A 72 3.68 -1.20 37.63
C VAL A 72 4.69 -0.71 38.67
N PRO A 73 5.42 -1.62 39.33
CA PRO A 73 6.31 -1.28 40.43
C PRO A 73 7.57 -0.55 39.96
N GLU A 74 7.97 0.38 40.82
CA GLU A 74 9.15 1.22 40.76
C GLU A 74 10.43 0.37 40.83
N VAL A 75 11.18 0.31 39.73
CA VAL A 75 12.54 -0.27 39.69
C VAL A 75 13.53 0.89 39.76
N THR A 76 14.15 1.04 40.93
CA THR A 76 15.17 2.04 41.23
C THR A 76 16.48 1.67 40.52
N SER A 77 16.67 2.16 39.29
CA SER A 77 17.97 2.09 38.60
C SER A 77 18.88 3.23 39.04
N GLN A 78 20.07 2.87 39.50
CA GLN A 78 21.14 3.79 39.89
C GLN A 78 21.55 4.70 38.72
N LYS A 79 21.35 6.00 38.92
CA LYS A 79 21.68 7.12 38.04
C LYS A 79 23.19 7.32 37.99
N GLN A 80 23.83 6.77 36.98
CA GLN A 80 25.22 7.07 36.65
C GLN A 80 25.27 8.50 36.08
N ALA A 81 26.17 9.33 36.61
CA ALA A 81 26.23 10.77 36.33
C ALA A 81 26.44 11.06 34.84
N SER A 82 25.34 11.37 34.16
CA SER A 82 25.30 11.99 32.85
C SER A 82 25.87 13.41 32.96
N PRO A 83 26.65 13.91 31.97
CA PRO A 83 27.12 15.29 31.96
C PRO A 83 25.93 16.24 32.15
N GLU A 84 26.15 17.35 32.88
CA GLU A 84 25.17 18.42 33.12
C GLU A 84 24.62 18.99 31.79
N SER A 85 23.67 18.29 31.17
CA SER A 85 22.77 18.90 30.21
C SER A 85 21.85 19.80 31.01
N HIS A 86 21.81 21.09 30.67
CA HIS A 86 20.91 22.06 31.27
C HIS A 86 19.46 21.62 31.04
N GLU A 87 18.93 20.83 31.96
CA GLU A 87 17.52 20.48 32.04
C GLU A 87 16.77 21.78 32.37
N ARG A 88 16.33 22.50 31.32
CA ARG A 88 15.47 23.68 31.46
C ARG A 88 14.27 23.27 32.30
N THR A 89 14.07 23.97 33.41
CA THR A 89 12.98 23.64 34.31
C THR A 89 11.65 24.07 33.70
N ASP A 90 10.56 23.38 34.06
CA ASP A 90 9.21 23.78 33.62
C ASP A 90 8.88 25.24 34.01
N GLU A 91 9.52 25.76 35.07
CA GLU A 91 9.40 27.15 35.48
C GLU A 91 10.04 28.12 34.47
N ASP A 92 11.23 27.80 33.95
CA ASP A 92 11.89 28.60 32.91
C ASP A 92 11.04 28.68 31.65
N LEU A 93 10.46 27.56 31.24
CA LEU A 93 9.55 27.48 30.09
C LEU A 93 8.29 28.31 30.31
N GLN A 94 7.70 28.27 31.51
CA GLN A 94 6.54 29.10 31.84
C GLN A 94 6.88 30.59 31.87
N MET A 95 8.06 30.97 32.38
CA MET A 95 8.52 32.36 32.36
C MET A 95 8.72 32.86 30.92
N GLN A 96 9.34 32.07 30.05
CA GLN A 96 9.49 32.41 28.64
C GLN A 96 8.14 32.53 27.92
N ARG A 97 7.16 31.68 28.23
CA ARG A 97 5.81 31.82 27.63
C ARG A 97 5.11 33.11 28.04
N ARG A 98 5.34 33.63 29.25
CA ARG A 98 4.71 34.88 29.71
C ARG A 98 5.17 36.11 28.94
N THR A 99 6.32 36.05 28.27
CA THR A 99 6.83 37.16 27.44
C THR A 99 6.26 37.15 26.02
N LEU A 100 5.62 36.06 25.59
CA LEU A 100 4.98 35.98 24.28
C LEU A 100 3.74 36.90 24.20
N PRO A 101 3.41 37.43 23.01
CA PRO A 101 2.11 38.06 22.79
C PRO A 101 0.95 37.11 23.15
N ALA A 102 -0.15 37.67 23.67
CA ALA A 102 -1.31 36.90 24.16
C ALA A 102 -1.88 35.91 23.11
N VAL A 103 -1.78 36.25 21.82
CA VAL A 103 -2.20 35.39 20.72
C VAL A 103 -1.46 34.04 20.73
N TYR A 104 -0.16 34.03 21.02
CA TYR A 104 0.65 32.80 21.06
C TYR A 104 0.50 32.05 22.39
N GLN A 105 0.28 32.76 23.49
CA GLN A 105 0.03 32.14 24.80
C GLN A 105 -1.25 31.29 24.83
N ALA A 106 -2.25 31.69 24.05
CA ALA A 106 -3.53 31.00 23.94
C ALA A 106 -3.48 29.74 23.07
N LEU A 107 -2.37 29.48 22.35
CA LEU A 107 -2.26 28.35 21.44
C LEU A 107 -2.06 27.04 22.20
N SER A 108 -2.89 26.05 21.88
CA SER A 108 -2.69 24.68 22.33
C SER A 108 -1.57 24.00 21.55
N ARG A 109 -0.85 23.06 22.19
CA ARG A 109 0.13 22.19 21.52
C ARG A 109 -0.49 21.55 20.27
N PRO A 110 0.01 21.87 19.06
CA PRO A 110 -0.49 21.24 17.86
C PRO A 110 -0.05 19.78 17.88
N GLN A 111 -0.87 18.91 17.31
CA GLN A 111 -0.45 17.53 17.07
C GLN A 111 0.79 17.58 16.18
N VAL A 112 1.86 16.87 16.57
CA VAL A 112 3.03 16.71 15.72
C VAL A 112 2.53 16.20 14.38
N SER A 113 2.64 17.05 13.37
CA SER A 113 2.09 16.75 12.06
C SER A 113 2.94 15.65 11.48
N THR A 114 2.52 14.41 11.70
CA THR A 114 2.84 13.33 10.76
C THR A 114 2.10 13.75 9.50
N SER A 115 2.79 14.49 8.62
CA SER A 115 2.32 15.29 7.48
C SER A 115 1.61 14.47 6.38
N PHE A 116 1.10 13.30 6.73
CA PHE A 116 0.71 12.26 5.81
C PHE A 116 -0.76 11.90 5.87
N ARG A 117 -1.56 12.52 6.75
CA ARG A 117 -2.94 12.10 7.00
C ARG A 117 -3.90 12.37 5.82
N GLU A 118 -3.54 13.21 4.84
CA GLU A 118 -4.45 13.63 3.76
C GLU A 118 -4.56 12.65 2.57
N ASN A 119 -3.68 11.64 2.45
CA ASN A 119 -3.77 10.63 1.38
C ASN A 119 -4.54 9.36 1.79
N SER A 120 -5.58 9.47 2.63
CA SER A 120 -6.36 8.29 3.05
C SER A 120 -7.01 7.57 1.86
N LEU A 121 -7.45 8.32 0.85
CA LEU A 121 -8.12 7.75 -0.32
C LEU A 121 -7.17 6.91 -1.18
N ILE A 122 -5.96 7.40 -1.48
CA ILE A 122 -4.97 6.63 -2.25
C ILE A 122 -4.58 5.36 -1.50
N ARG A 123 -4.39 5.43 -0.17
CA ARG A 123 -4.13 4.23 0.65
C ARG A 123 -5.29 3.23 0.57
N VAL A 124 -6.52 3.70 0.71
CA VAL A 124 -7.71 2.85 0.61
C VAL A 124 -7.79 2.20 -0.77
N LEU A 125 -7.57 2.94 -1.85
CA LEU A 125 -7.60 2.40 -3.22
C LEU A 125 -6.48 1.38 -3.44
N LEU A 126 -5.25 1.65 -3.00
CA LEU A 126 -4.13 0.71 -3.11
C LEU A 126 -4.39 -0.57 -2.31
N SER A 127 -4.90 -0.44 -1.08
CA SER A 127 -5.29 -1.58 -0.26
C SER A 127 -6.43 -2.38 -0.90
N LEU A 128 -7.40 -1.71 -1.52
CA LEU A 128 -8.51 -2.37 -2.22
C LEU A 128 -8.02 -3.13 -3.46
N GLY A 129 -7.11 -2.54 -4.24
CA GLY A 129 -6.53 -3.18 -5.43
C GLY A 129 -5.76 -4.46 -5.07
N VAL A 130 -4.98 -4.43 -4.00
CA VAL A 130 -4.26 -5.62 -3.51
C VAL A 130 -5.20 -6.68 -2.95
N LEU A 131 -6.25 -6.28 -2.22
CA LEU A 131 -7.29 -7.21 -1.78
C LEU A 131 -7.98 -7.88 -2.96
N PHE A 132 -8.31 -7.12 -4.01
CA PHE A 132 -8.94 -7.66 -5.21
C PHE A 132 -8.04 -8.68 -5.93
N PHE A 133 -6.77 -8.33 -6.14
CA PHE A 133 -5.79 -9.24 -6.74
C PHE A 133 -5.62 -10.52 -5.92
N PHE A 134 -5.57 -10.40 -4.59
CA PHE A 134 -5.47 -11.54 -3.68
C PHE A 134 -6.69 -12.46 -3.77
N VAL A 135 -7.90 -11.90 -3.75
CA VAL A 135 -9.15 -12.67 -3.87
C VAL A 135 -9.22 -13.37 -5.23
N TRP A 136 -8.78 -12.72 -6.30
CA TRP A 136 -8.73 -13.30 -7.64
C TRP A 136 -7.76 -14.48 -7.73
N ALA A 137 -6.53 -14.32 -7.24
CA ALA A 137 -5.55 -15.40 -7.20
C ALA A 137 -6.05 -16.59 -6.34
N LEU A 138 -6.68 -16.31 -5.20
CA LEU A 138 -7.29 -17.33 -4.36
C LEU A 138 -8.42 -18.07 -5.07
N ALA A 139 -9.23 -17.38 -5.86
CA ALA A 139 -10.33 -18.00 -6.62
C ALA A 139 -9.80 -18.99 -7.68
N LEU A 140 -8.75 -18.62 -8.41
CA LEU A 140 -8.09 -19.53 -9.37
C LEU A 140 -7.51 -20.75 -8.65
N PHE A 141 -6.80 -20.52 -7.55
CA PHE A 141 -6.25 -21.60 -6.73
C PHE A 141 -7.32 -22.57 -6.21
N VAL A 142 -8.44 -22.05 -5.68
CA VAL A 142 -9.56 -22.87 -5.20
C VAL A 142 -10.17 -23.69 -6.33
N GLN A 143 -10.21 -23.16 -7.56
CA GLN A 143 -10.71 -23.89 -8.73
C GLN A 143 -9.81 -25.08 -9.07
N ASP A 144 -8.50 -24.91 -9.04
CA ASP A 144 -7.54 -26.00 -9.31
C ASP A 144 -7.58 -27.06 -8.21
N VAL A 145 -7.60 -26.65 -6.94
CA VAL A 145 -7.74 -27.55 -5.79
C VAL A 145 -9.05 -28.32 -5.86
N ARG A 146 -10.15 -27.66 -6.22
CA ARG A 146 -11.45 -28.33 -6.38
C ARG A 146 -11.38 -29.38 -7.49
N THR A 147 -10.79 -29.06 -8.63
CA THR A 147 -10.61 -29.99 -9.75
C THR A 147 -9.78 -31.20 -9.32
N TYR A 148 -8.67 -30.95 -8.63
CA TYR A 148 -7.81 -31.99 -8.06
C TYR A 148 -8.56 -32.90 -7.07
N VAL A 149 -9.28 -32.33 -6.12
CA VAL A 149 -10.05 -33.08 -5.11
C VAL A 149 -11.13 -33.92 -5.78
N LEU A 150 -11.87 -33.35 -6.75
CA LEU A 150 -12.91 -34.07 -7.50
C LEU A 150 -12.34 -35.27 -8.26
N LEU A 151 -11.22 -35.09 -8.96
CA LEU A 151 -10.56 -36.17 -9.69
C LEU A 151 -9.91 -37.21 -8.78
N THR A 152 -9.45 -36.81 -7.59
CA THR A 152 -8.82 -37.73 -6.64
C THR A 152 -9.86 -38.57 -5.90
N GLN A 153 -10.97 -37.96 -5.46
CA GLN A 153 -11.99 -38.65 -4.65
C GLN A 153 -13.04 -39.37 -5.51
N SER A 154 -13.36 -38.84 -6.69
CA SER A 154 -14.47 -39.33 -7.52
C SER A 154 -14.09 -39.53 -8.98
N GLY A 155 -12.81 -39.38 -9.34
CA GLY A 155 -12.35 -39.57 -10.71
C GLY A 155 -12.35 -41.04 -11.11
N VAL A 156 -12.85 -41.32 -12.30
CA VAL A 156 -12.80 -42.65 -12.92
C VAL A 156 -11.62 -42.68 -13.90
N ALA A 157 -10.80 -43.71 -13.79
CA ALA A 157 -9.68 -43.91 -14.72
C ALA A 157 -10.18 -44.45 -16.06
N THR A 158 -9.66 -43.93 -17.17
CA THR A 158 -9.90 -44.45 -18.51
C THR A 158 -8.67 -44.25 -19.40
N ARG A 159 -8.69 -44.86 -20.58
CA ARG A 159 -7.64 -44.67 -21.59
C ARG A 159 -8.06 -43.57 -22.56
N ALA A 160 -7.16 -42.60 -22.74
CA ALA A 160 -7.27 -41.57 -23.75
C ALA A 160 -6.19 -41.76 -24.82
N ARG A 161 -6.49 -41.37 -26.05
CA ARG A 161 -5.52 -41.34 -27.14
C ARG A 161 -5.03 -39.92 -27.34
N ILE A 162 -3.72 -39.70 -27.35
CA ILE A 162 -3.12 -38.41 -27.65
C ILE A 162 -3.38 -38.06 -29.11
N THR A 163 -4.04 -36.93 -29.35
CA THR A 163 -4.37 -36.44 -30.69
C THR A 163 -3.38 -35.39 -31.19
N ASN A 164 -2.84 -34.57 -30.29
CA ASN A 164 -1.88 -33.52 -30.63
C ASN A 164 -0.97 -33.23 -29.43
N MET A 165 0.24 -32.76 -29.71
CA MET A 165 1.22 -32.33 -28.71
C MET A 165 1.85 -31.05 -29.23
N TYR A 166 1.90 -30.01 -28.40
CA TYR A 166 2.53 -28.75 -28.77
C TYR A 166 3.17 -28.07 -27.57
N THR A 167 4.10 -27.17 -27.86
CA THR A 167 4.78 -26.33 -26.87
C THR A 167 4.47 -24.88 -27.13
N GLU A 168 4.23 -24.11 -26.08
CA GLU A 168 4.08 -22.66 -26.16
C GLU A 168 5.28 -22.03 -25.47
N SER A 169 6.08 -21.25 -26.21
CA SER A 169 7.28 -20.61 -25.69
C SER A 169 7.03 -19.11 -25.56
N SER A 170 6.78 -18.67 -24.34
CA SER A 170 6.79 -17.25 -23.97
C SER A 170 8.13 -16.95 -23.28
N GLU A 171 8.10 -16.65 -21.98
CA GLU A 171 9.29 -16.55 -21.12
C GLU A 171 9.72 -17.92 -20.56
N TRP A 172 8.79 -18.87 -20.51
CA TRP A 172 9.01 -20.27 -20.16
C TRP A 172 8.32 -21.16 -21.20
N THR A 173 8.90 -22.34 -21.44
CA THR A 173 8.31 -23.34 -22.34
C THR A 173 7.26 -24.13 -21.59
N GLU A 174 6.01 -24.00 -22.03
CA GLU A 174 4.87 -24.76 -21.54
C GLU A 174 4.58 -25.93 -22.50
N TYR A 175 4.25 -27.08 -21.94
CA TYR A 175 4.05 -28.32 -22.68
C TYR A 175 2.59 -28.73 -22.58
N TYR A 176 1.94 -28.90 -23.73
CA TYR A 176 0.52 -29.20 -23.82
C TYR A 176 0.29 -30.50 -24.58
N ILE A 177 -0.61 -31.33 -24.06
CA ILE A 177 -1.11 -32.50 -24.78
C ILE A 177 -2.62 -32.39 -24.95
N SER A 178 -3.10 -32.61 -26.17
CA SER A 178 -4.51 -32.77 -26.46
C SER A 178 -4.80 -34.26 -26.62
N TYR A 179 -5.86 -34.74 -25.97
CA TYR A 179 -6.25 -36.14 -25.97
C TYR A 179 -7.76 -36.29 -26.13
N GLN A 180 -8.15 -37.47 -26.60
CA GLN A 180 -9.55 -37.85 -26.75
C GLN A 180 -9.85 -39.15 -26.01
N PHE A 181 -11.03 -39.24 -25.42
CA PHE A 181 -11.48 -40.41 -24.68
C PHE A 181 -13.00 -40.58 -24.74
N ASP A 182 -13.43 -41.80 -24.45
CA ASP A 182 -14.83 -42.16 -24.33
C ASP A 182 -15.27 -42.13 -22.87
N ALA A 183 -16.38 -41.44 -22.58
CA ALA A 183 -17.00 -41.41 -21.26
C ALA A 183 -18.52 -41.65 -21.35
N PRO A 184 -19.10 -42.40 -20.40
CA PRO A 184 -20.54 -42.64 -20.37
C PRO A 184 -21.29 -41.40 -19.85
N VAL A 185 -22.18 -40.84 -20.67
CA VAL A 185 -23.10 -39.77 -20.28
C VAL A 185 -24.52 -40.29 -20.47
N ASN A 186 -25.27 -40.43 -19.38
CA ASN A 186 -26.63 -41.00 -19.38
C ASN A 186 -26.71 -42.39 -20.05
N GLY A 187 -25.67 -43.22 -19.85
CA GLY A 187 -25.61 -44.59 -20.38
C GLY A 187 -25.12 -44.72 -21.83
N ALA A 188 -24.91 -43.60 -22.55
CA ALA A 188 -24.32 -43.59 -23.89
C ALA A 188 -22.83 -43.21 -23.82
N SER A 189 -21.98 -43.87 -24.60
CA SER A 189 -20.57 -43.48 -24.75
C SER A 189 -20.48 -42.23 -25.63
N VAL A 190 -19.88 -41.16 -25.11
CA VAL A 190 -19.66 -39.89 -25.81
C VAL A 190 -18.17 -39.59 -25.86
N TYR A 191 -17.72 -39.10 -27.02
CA TYR A 191 -16.34 -38.66 -27.21
C TYR A 191 -16.10 -37.28 -26.60
N PHE A 192 -15.09 -37.20 -25.74
CA PHE A 192 -14.59 -35.95 -25.18
C PHE A 192 -13.19 -35.65 -25.71
N ARG A 193 -12.91 -34.37 -25.87
CA ARG A 193 -11.58 -33.85 -26.19
C ARG A 193 -11.20 -32.85 -25.12
N ALA A 194 -9.99 -32.98 -24.62
CA ALA A 194 -9.43 -32.07 -23.64
C ALA A 194 -7.97 -31.77 -23.98
N THR A 195 -7.51 -30.63 -23.50
CA THR A 195 -6.10 -30.25 -23.53
C THR A 195 -5.66 -30.02 -22.10
N SER A 196 -4.53 -30.62 -21.72
CA SER A 196 -3.93 -30.44 -20.40
C SER A 196 -2.49 -29.98 -20.56
N GLN A 197 -2.08 -29.04 -19.72
CA GLN A 197 -0.68 -28.73 -19.50
C GLN A 197 -0.05 -29.91 -18.76
N VAL A 198 1.17 -30.30 -19.15
CA VAL A 198 1.91 -31.41 -18.54
C VAL A 198 3.34 -31.03 -18.23
N SER A 199 3.97 -31.77 -17.32
CA SER A 199 5.41 -31.61 -17.08
C SER A 199 6.24 -31.94 -18.32
N SER A 200 7.38 -31.23 -18.49
CA SER A 200 8.35 -31.49 -19.57
C SER A 200 8.81 -32.96 -19.60
N SER A 201 9.02 -33.55 -18.42
CA SER A 201 9.42 -34.96 -18.30
C SER A 201 8.34 -35.90 -18.84
N TYR A 202 7.07 -35.66 -18.52
CA TYR A 202 5.97 -36.46 -19.06
C TYR A 202 5.80 -36.26 -20.56
N PHE A 203 5.89 -35.01 -21.04
CA PHE A 203 5.81 -34.69 -22.45
C PHE A 203 6.86 -35.42 -23.29
N ASN A 204 8.10 -35.51 -22.80
CA ASN A 204 9.20 -36.20 -23.50
C ASN A 204 9.08 -37.74 -23.47
N GLN A 205 8.27 -38.30 -22.57
CA GLN A 205 8.07 -39.74 -22.44
C GLN A 205 6.95 -40.27 -23.34
N VAL A 206 6.00 -39.42 -23.73
CA VAL A 206 4.83 -39.81 -24.54
C VAL A 206 4.99 -39.35 -25.98
N LYS A 207 4.30 -40.02 -26.91
CA LYS A 207 4.28 -39.68 -28.34
C LYS A 207 2.85 -39.44 -28.82
N ASN A 208 2.74 -38.70 -29.92
CA ASN A 208 1.47 -38.55 -30.62
C ASN A 208 0.89 -39.94 -30.96
N ALA A 209 -0.43 -40.08 -30.80
CA ALA A 209 -1.19 -41.31 -30.94
C ALA A 209 -1.01 -42.37 -29.83
N ASP A 210 -0.15 -42.14 -28.83
CA ASP A 210 -0.05 -43.04 -27.67
C ASP A 210 -1.35 -43.07 -26.86
N SER A 211 -1.59 -44.21 -26.21
CA SER A 211 -2.68 -44.37 -25.25
C SER A 211 -2.16 -44.06 -23.84
N ILE A 212 -2.74 -43.04 -23.20
CA ILE A 212 -2.41 -42.63 -21.84
C ILE A 212 -3.57 -42.92 -20.89
N GLU A 213 -3.26 -43.16 -19.62
CA GLU A 213 -4.28 -43.24 -18.57
C GLU A 213 -4.63 -41.82 -18.10
N ILE A 214 -5.92 -41.51 -18.11
CA ILE A 214 -6.45 -40.25 -17.59
C ILE A 214 -7.46 -40.55 -16.48
N LYS A 215 -7.69 -39.57 -15.60
CA LYS A 215 -8.86 -39.54 -14.73
C LYS A 215 -9.81 -38.46 -15.20
N TYR A 216 -11.10 -38.77 -15.25
CA TYR A 216 -12.15 -37.80 -15.53
C TYR A 216 -13.24 -37.86 -14.45
N TYR A 217 -13.95 -36.75 -14.26
CA TYR A 217 -15.08 -36.70 -13.34
C TYR A 217 -16.37 -37.21 -14.02
N PRO A 218 -17.03 -38.27 -13.53
CA PRO A 218 -18.12 -38.92 -14.26
C PRO A 218 -19.38 -38.05 -14.41
N LEU A 219 -19.63 -37.11 -13.50
CA LEU A 219 -20.78 -36.18 -13.65
C LEU A 219 -20.50 -35.05 -14.65
N ASP A 220 -19.23 -34.74 -14.90
CA ASP A 220 -18.80 -33.75 -15.89
C ASP A 220 -17.46 -34.18 -16.51
N PRO A 221 -17.50 -35.00 -17.59
CA PRO A 221 -16.28 -35.51 -18.21
C PRO A 221 -15.41 -34.43 -18.87
N THR A 222 -15.87 -33.19 -18.96
CA THR A 222 -15.01 -32.08 -19.41
C THR A 222 -13.88 -31.78 -18.41
N ILE A 223 -14.05 -32.21 -17.16
CA ILE A 223 -13.03 -32.18 -16.12
C ILE A 223 -12.22 -33.47 -16.21
N SER A 224 -11.06 -33.43 -16.86
CA SER A 224 -10.15 -34.57 -17.01
C SER A 224 -8.68 -34.15 -16.91
N HIS A 225 -7.83 -35.07 -16.45
CA HIS A 225 -6.39 -34.88 -16.40
C HIS A 225 -5.62 -36.21 -16.55
N PRO A 226 -4.42 -36.23 -17.18
CA PRO A 226 -3.53 -37.38 -17.16
C PRO A 226 -3.23 -37.88 -15.74
N ALA A 227 -3.39 -39.18 -15.50
CA ALA A 227 -3.32 -39.78 -14.16
C ALA A 227 -1.93 -39.65 -13.52
N SER A 228 -0.88 -39.68 -14.33
CA SER A 228 0.53 -39.51 -13.91
C SER A 228 0.82 -38.11 -13.38
N ASP A 229 0.13 -37.09 -13.89
CA ASP A 229 0.43 -35.68 -13.63
C ASP A 229 -0.44 -35.09 -12.51
N LEU A 230 -1.44 -35.83 -12.02
CA LEU A 230 -2.21 -35.44 -10.84
C LEU A 230 -1.33 -35.25 -9.59
N SER A 231 -0.16 -35.88 -9.53
CA SER A 231 0.80 -35.68 -8.42
C SER A 231 1.41 -34.28 -8.37
N PHE A 232 1.51 -33.59 -9.53
CA PHE A 232 2.09 -32.25 -9.64
C PHE A 232 1.15 -31.14 -9.15
N LEU A 233 -0.16 -31.38 -9.16
CA LEU A 233 -1.20 -30.46 -8.66
C LEU A 233 -1.22 -30.32 -7.13
N VAL A 234 -0.43 -31.12 -6.41
CA VAL A 234 -0.21 -30.91 -4.98
C VAL A 234 0.75 -29.74 -4.83
N PHE A 235 0.23 -28.51 -4.93
CA PHE A 235 0.92 -27.34 -4.41
C PHE A 235 1.37 -27.69 -3.00
N SER A 236 2.68 -27.77 -2.80
CA SER A 236 3.17 -28.00 -1.45
C SER A 236 2.68 -26.82 -0.61
N PRO A 237 2.19 -27.04 0.63
CA PRO A 237 1.78 -25.95 1.50
C PRO A 237 2.85 -24.85 1.62
N THR A 238 4.12 -25.23 1.45
CA THR A 238 5.27 -24.32 1.38
C THR A 238 5.25 -23.39 0.15
N GLN A 239 4.84 -23.83 -1.05
CA GLN A 239 4.71 -22.96 -2.22
C GLN A 239 3.59 -21.92 -2.03
N CYS A 240 2.45 -22.32 -1.48
CA CYS A 240 1.36 -21.40 -1.15
C CYS A 240 1.81 -20.35 -0.12
N LEU A 241 2.50 -20.78 0.95
CA LEU A 241 3.03 -19.88 1.96
C LEU A 241 4.07 -18.92 1.37
N THR A 242 4.96 -19.43 0.50
CA THR A 242 6.00 -18.62 -0.15
C THR A 242 5.37 -17.55 -1.05
N GLY A 243 4.37 -17.92 -1.86
CA GLY A 243 3.63 -16.96 -2.68
C GLY A 243 2.90 -15.89 -1.86
N PHE A 244 2.32 -16.29 -0.73
CA PHE A 244 1.66 -15.37 0.20
C PHE A 244 2.64 -14.36 0.81
N VAL A 245 3.75 -14.83 1.37
CA VAL A 245 4.80 -13.98 1.96
C VAL A 245 5.38 -13.03 0.92
N PHE A 246 5.67 -13.52 -0.28
CA PHE A 246 6.18 -12.70 -1.37
C PHE A 246 5.21 -11.59 -1.76
N THR A 247 3.92 -11.89 -1.90
CA THR A 247 2.89 -10.90 -2.23
C THR A 247 2.78 -9.80 -1.16
N PHE A 248 2.83 -10.19 0.13
CA PHE A 248 2.83 -9.24 1.24
C PHE A 248 4.08 -8.35 1.25
N LEU A 249 5.24 -8.92 0.96
CA LEU A 249 6.50 -8.18 0.90
C LEU A 249 6.48 -7.14 -0.23
N VAL A 250 6.06 -7.53 -1.44
CA VAL A 250 5.92 -6.61 -2.58
C VAL A 250 4.93 -5.47 -2.27
N PHE A 251 3.81 -5.78 -1.61
CA PHE A 251 2.85 -4.78 -1.19
C PHE A 251 3.43 -3.80 -0.16
N ALA A 252 4.12 -4.30 0.87
CA ALA A 252 4.74 -3.47 1.89
C ALA A 252 5.78 -2.52 1.28
N ILE A 253 6.62 -3.02 0.36
CA ILE A 253 7.61 -2.22 -0.37
C ILE A 253 6.91 -1.15 -1.21
N THR A 254 5.85 -1.50 -1.94
CA THR A 254 5.11 -0.56 -2.79
C THR A 254 4.48 0.56 -1.97
N LEU A 255 3.87 0.25 -0.82
CA LEU A 255 3.33 1.26 0.08
C LEU A 255 4.43 2.16 0.64
N TYR A 256 5.56 1.58 1.04
CA TYR A 256 6.70 2.32 1.57
C TYR A 256 7.33 3.26 0.53
N THR A 257 7.48 2.81 -0.71
CA THR A 257 8.05 3.64 -1.79
C THR A 257 7.11 4.76 -2.18
N VAL A 258 5.81 4.48 -2.36
CA VAL A 258 4.81 5.52 -2.65
C VAL A 258 4.76 6.56 -1.52
N TYR A 259 4.83 6.12 -0.26
CA TYR A 259 4.90 7.01 0.90
C TYR A 259 6.15 7.90 0.86
N SER A 260 7.32 7.31 0.62
CA SER A 260 8.59 8.05 0.60
C SER A 260 8.66 9.05 -0.56
N ILE A 261 8.18 8.66 -1.75
CA ILE A 261 8.16 9.50 -2.95
C ILE A 261 7.22 10.70 -2.78
N TYR A 262 6.03 10.50 -2.25
CA TYR A 262 5.09 11.61 -2.06
C TYR A 262 5.64 12.66 -1.09
N GLY A 263 6.22 12.24 0.04
CA GLY A 263 6.88 13.15 0.97
C GLY A 263 8.02 13.92 0.29
N TYR A 264 8.84 13.22 -0.50
CA TYR A 264 9.92 13.83 -1.27
C TYR A 264 9.41 14.86 -2.30
N ILE A 265 8.37 14.54 -3.07
CA ILE A 265 7.76 15.46 -4.04
C ILE A 265 7.21 16.71 -3.35
N MET A 266 6.53 16.55 -2.21
CA MET A 266 6.00 17.69 -1.45
C MET A 266 7.11 18.57 -0.90
N MET A 267 8.21 17.99 -0.42
CA MET A 267 9.39 18.76 -0.01
C MET A 267 10.05 19.49 -1.18
N LEU A 268 10.16 18.85 -2.35
CA LEU A 268 10.65 19.52 -3.55
C LEU A 268 9.74 20.68 -3.97
N ARG A 269 8.43 20.48 -3.90
CA ARG A 269 7.44 21.51 -4.21
C ARG A 269 7.55 22.68 -3.23
N LEU A 270 7.63 22.39 -1.93
CA LEU A 270 7.87 23.39 -0.90
C LEU A 270 9.16 24.18 -1.17
N ARG A 271 10.25 23.52 -1.59
CA ARG A 271 11.50 24.20 -1.92
C ARG A 271 11.41 25.07 -3.17
N ARG A 272 10.65 24.67 -4.19
CA ARG A 272 10.54 25.40 -5.47
C ARG A 272 9.51 26.53 -5.45
N GLU A 273 8.37 26.29 -4.81
CA GLU A 273 7.17 27.13 -4.88
C GLU A 273 6.81 27.76 -3.53
N GLY A 274 7.49 27.36 -2.44
CA GLY A 274 7.19 27.85 -1.11
C GLY A 274 7.54 29.32 -0.94
N GLN A 275 6.66 30.05 -0.25
CA GLN A 275 6.89 31.41 0.17
C GLN A 275 7.57 31.44 1.53
N ILE A 276 8.41 32.45 1.75
CA ILE A 276 9.12 32.64 3.02
C ILE A 276 8.31 33.63 3.87
N GLY A 277 7.99 33.24 5.09
CA GLY A 277 7.39 34.08 6.13
C GLY A 277 8.22 34.05 7.40
N VAL A 278 7.67 34.65 8.47
CA VAL A 278 8.28 34.62 9.80
C VAL A 278 7.40 33.79 10.72
N ALA A 279 7.99 32.76 11.32
CA ALA A 279 7.38 31.96 12.36
C ALA A 279 7.91 32.36 13.73
N VAL A 280 7.06 32.27 14.74
CA VAL A 280 7.42 32.45 16.15
C VAL A 280 7.32 31.11 16.84
N VAL A 281 8.40 30.67 17.48
CA VAL A 281 8.42 29.47 18.32
C VAL A 281 7.63 29.78 19.59
N PHE A 282 6.60 29.00 19.90
CA PHE A 282 5.74 29.27 21.06
C PHE A 282 5.72 28.13 22.08
N ASP A 283 6.20 26.95 21.72
CA ASP A 283 6.32 25.81 22.62
C ASP A 283 7.52 24.94 22.25
N GLU A 284 8.07 24.26 23.24
CA GLU A 284 9.07 23.22 23.11
C GLU A 284 8.80 22.14 24.17
N TRP A 285 9.03 20.88 23.83
CA TRP A 285 8.92 19.79 24.80
C TRP A 285 9.77 18.60 24.38
N THR A 286 10.09 17.76 25.35
CA THR A 286 10.73 16.48 25.09
C THR A 286 9.77 15.32 25.37
N LYS A 287 9.96 14.20 24.68
CA LYS A 287 9.23 12.97 24.95
C LYS A 287 10.19 11.81 24.95
N TRP A 288 10.25 11.10 26.07
CA TRP A 288 10.93 9.82 26.16
C TRP A 288 10.10 8.77 25.42
N LYS A 289 10.73 8.10 24.47
CA LYS A 289 10.16 6.97 23.75
C LYS A 289 11.06 5.76 23.99
N ARG A 290 10.50 4.74 24.65
CA ARG A 290 11.17 3.45 24.76
C ARG A 290 11.29 2.85 23.37
N ASP A 291 12.52 2.72 22.89
CA ASP A 291 12.84 2.01 21.67
C ASP A 291 13.20 0.58 22.03
N SER A 292 12.68 -0.38 21.25
CA SER A 292 12.79 -1.81 21.59
C SER A 292 14.24 -2.29 21.59
N ASP A 293 15.09 -1.64 20.80
CA ASP A 293 16.44 -2.14 20.50
C ASP A 293 17.55 -1.25 21.09
N SER A 294 17.27 0.01 21.42
CA SER A 294 18.28 1.01 21.78
C SER A 294 18.08 1.66 23.16
N GLY A 295 17.04 1.25 23.91
CA GLY A 295 16.71 1.84 25.20
C GLY A 295 15.77 3.05 25.09
N ASP A 296 15.67 3.85 26.15
CA ASP A 296 14.81 5.03 26.14
C ASP A 296 15.47 6.16 25.33
N ILE A 297 14.90 6.48 24.16
CA ILE A 297 15.33 7.60 23.31
C ILE A 297 14.54 8.84 23.70
N GLN A 298 15.23 9.92 24.04
CA GLN A 298 14.62 11.24 24.18
C GLN A 298 14.43 11.88 22.80
N LYS A 299 13.18 12.24 22.47
CA LYS A 299 12.86 13.00 21.27
C LYS A 299 12.56 14.44 21.62
N PHE A 300 13.05 15.36 20.80
CA PHE A 300 12.92 16.80 20.99
C PHE A 300 11.89 17.34 19.99
N TYR A 301 10.98 18.17 20.48
CA TYR A 301 9.90 18.74 19.69
C TYR A 301 9.82 20.24 19.93
N TYR A 302 9.47 20.96 18.88
CA TYR A 302 9.17 22.38 18.94
C TYR A 302 7.88 22.66 18.20
N ALA A 303 7.13 23.66 18.65
CA ALA A 303 5.97 24.19 17.96
C ALA A 303 6.16 25.67 17.62
N TYR A 304 5.74 26.01 16.42
CA TYR A 304 5.85 27.35 15.87
C TYR A 304 4.55 27.77 15.21
N ALA A 305 4.32 29.08 15.16
CA ALA A 305 3.14 29.66 14.56
C ALA A 305 3.54 30.80 13.61
N TYR A 306 2.84 30.90 12.47
CA TYR A 306 3.11 31.91 11.44
C TYR A 306 1.81 32.32 10.77
N TYR A 307 1.81 33.55 10.26
CA TYR A 307 0.71 34.05 9.46
C TYR A 307 0.96 33.73 7.98
N ALA A 308 -0.06 33.20 7.30
CA ALA A 308 -0.02 32.95 5.88
C ALA A 308 -1.33 33.40 5.22
N ASN A 309 -1.23 33.82 3.96
CA ASN A 309 -2.39 34.16 3.16
C ASN A 309 -3.08 32.87 2.70
N GLN A 310 -4.37 32.73 3.00
CA GLN A 310 -5.20 31.71 2.38
C GLN A 310 -5.41 32.01 0.89
N PRO A 311 -5.72 30.99 0.06
CA PRO A 311 -6.13 31.18 -1.33
C PRO A 311 -7.29 32.18 -1.51
N ASN A 312 -8.13 32.35 -0.50
CA ASN A 312 -9.28 33.26 -0.49
C ASN A 312 -8.93 34.70 -0.04
N GLY A 313 -7.65 35.03 0.18
CA GLY A 313 -7.19 36.38 0.49
C GLY A 313 -7.24 36.79 1.98
N GLY A 314 -7.53 35.87 2.89
CA GLY A 314 -7.48 36.11 4.34
C GLY A 314 -6.12 35.75 4.95
N LEU A 315 -5.62 36.58 5.86
CA LEU A 315 -4.46 36.23 6.69
C LEU A 315 -4.92 35.35 7.85
N GLU A 316 -4.44 34.12 7.91
CA GLU A 316 -4.74 33.16 9.00
C GLU A 316 -3.46 32.75 9.73
N LEU A 317 -3.59 32.49 11.03
CA LEU A 317 -2.53 31.97 11.87
C LEU A 317 -2.49 30.44 11.78
N PHE A 318 -1.40 29.90 11.26
CA PHE A 318 -1.14 28.46 11.20
C PHE A 318 -0.19 28.06 12.32
N THR A 319 -0.43 26.89 12.91
CA THR A 319 0.42 26.31 13.95
C THR A 319 0.93 24.95 13.53
N ARG A 320 2.20 24.68 13.80
CA ARG A 320 2.82 23.40 13.46
C ARG A 320 3.79 22.94 14.54
N ALA A 321 3.97 21.63 14.63
CA ALA A 321 4.96 21.01 15.50
C ALA A 321 5.80 20.01 14.72
N GLU A 322 7.10 20.02 14.98
CA GLU A 322 8.09 19.21 14.30
C GLU A 322 9.05 18.56 15.31
N GLU A 323 9.58 17.40 14.92
CA GLU A 323 10.68 16.74 15.64
C GLU A 323 12.00 17.36 15.18
N CYS A 324 12.91 17.62 16.11
CA CYS A 324 14.24 18.17 15.81
C CYS A 324 15.36 17.38 16.48
N ASP A 325 16.59 17.66 16.05
CA ASP A 325 17.77 17.19 16.77
C ASP A 325 18.00 18.02 18.05
N GLU A 326 18.85 17.50 18.92
CA GLU A 326 19.19 18.13 20.20
C GLU A 326 19.88 19.48 20.00
N ASN A 327 20.74 19.59 18.98
CA ASN A 327 21.47 20.82 18.67
C ASN A 327 20.53 21.95 18.27
N LEU A 328 19.54 21.67 17.42
CA LEU A 328 18.53 22.66 17.06
C LEU A 328 17.65 22.98 18.27
N TYR A 329 17.25 21.98 19.05
CA TYR A 329 16.44 22.18 20.25
C TYR A 329 17.11 23.17 21.22
N ALA A 330 18.43 23.06 21.43
CA ALA A 330 19.18 23.99 22.27
C ALA A 330 19.18 25.44 21.74
N ARG A 331 19.15 25.61 20.41
CA ARG A 331 19.16 26.92 19.73
C ARG A 331 17.78 27.56 19.63
N LEU A 332 16.72 26.75 19.58
CA LEU A 332 15.35 27.25 19.57
C LEU A 332 15.00 27.74 20.99
N GLN A 333 14.52 28.97 21.07
CA GLN A 333 14.01 29.56 22.31
C GLN A 333 12.56 29.97 22.09
N ILE A 334 11.71 29.77 23.09
CA ILE A 334 10.34 30.26 23.05
C ILE A 334 10.36 31.80 22.87
N GLY A 335 9.61 32.29 21.89
CA GLY A 335 9.57 33.69 21.47
C GLY A 335 10.56 34.06 20.36
N SER A 336 11.50 33.18 20.02
CA SER A 336 12.40 33.42 18.90
C SER A 336 11.65 33.39 17.57
N SER A 337 12.02 34.31 16.67
CA SER A 337 11.47 34.43 15.33
C SER A 337 12.41 33.78 14.31
N TRP A 338 11.87 32.92 13.45
CA TRP A 338 12.63 32.15 12.47
C TRP A 338 11.98 32.24 11.10
N PRO A 339 12.76 32.26 10.01
CA PRO A 339 12.21 32.14 8.67
C PRO A 339 11.54 30.78 8.51
N VAL A 340 10.31 30.79 7.98
CA VAL A 340 9.56 29.57 7.65
C VAL A 340 9.22 29.59 6.18
N ARG A 341 9.44 28.47 5.50
CA ARG A 341 8.96 28.28 4.13
C ARG A 341 7.63 27.55 4.18
N TYR A 342 6.59 28.03 3.51
CA TYR A 342 5.29 27.37 3.44
C TYR A 342 4.72 27.38 2.02
N LEU A 343 3.87 26.40 1.69
CA LEU A 343 3.17 26.36 0.41
C LEU A 343 1.92 27.26 0.43
N PRO A 344 1.78 28.27 -0.46
CA PRO A 344 0.63 29.17 -0.44
C PRO A 344 -0.72 28.49 -0.69
N GLU A 345 -0.74 27.44 -1.54
CA GLU A 345 -1.96 26.67 -1.84
C GLU A 345 -2.42 25.82 -0.65
N ASN A 346 -1.49 25.39 0.20
CA ASN A 346 -1.78 24.61 1.41
C ASN A 346 -0.77 25.01 2.50
N PRO A 347 -1.04 26.10 3.24
CA PRO A 347 -0.11 26.63 4.22
C PRO A 347 0.27 25.63 5.30
N ASN A 348 -0.50 24.57 5.55
CA ASN A 348 -0.16 23.50 6.49
C ASN A 348 1.16 22.77 6.14
N ILE A 349 1.58 22.82 4.87
CA ILE A 349 2.87 22.32 4.43
C ILE A 349 3.90 23.45 4.55
N ALA A 350 4.60 23.50 5.68
CA ALA A 350 5.72 24.38 5.97
C ALA A 350 7.00 23.63 6.42
N GLU A 351 8.12 24.34 6.51
CA GLU A 351 9.41 23.89 7.03
C GLU A 351 10.14 25.11 7.62
N LEU A 352 10.66 25.02 8.84
CA LEU A 352 11.50 26.06 9.43
C LEU A 352 12.86 26.09 8.70
N LEU A 353 13.34 27.25 8.27
CA LEU A 353 14.61 27.38 7.57
C LEU A 353 15.75 27.58 8.58
N LEU A 354 16.46 26.48 8.88
CA LEU A 354 17.46 26.43 9.97
C LEU A 354 18.84 26.94 9.60
N ASN A 355 19.18 26.89 8.30
CA ASN A 355 20.54 27.16 7.80
C ASN A 355 20.75 28.58 7.26
N GLU A 356 19.72 29.41 7.19
CA GLU A 356 19.79 30.74 6.54
C GLU A 356 19.98 31.92 7.52
N GLN A 357 20.13 31.65 8.82
CA GLN A 357 20.30 32.72 9.82
C GLN A 357 21.60 33.54 9.68
N GLU A 358 22.55 33.13 8.84
CA GLU A 358 23.71 33.98 8.50
C GLU A 358 23.34 35.19 7.61
N GLY A 359 22.15 35.22 6.98
CA GLY A 359 21.78 36.26 6.02
C GLY A 359 20.83 37.37 6.50
N VAL A 360 20.02 37.14 7.55
CA VAL A 360 18.88 38.03 7.87
C VAL A 360 19.25 39.19 8.80
N GLN A 361 20.38 39.13 9.53
CA GLN A 361 20.86 40.29 10.29
C GLN A 361 21.32 41.46 9.41
N ALA A 362 21.43 41.30 8.09
CA ALA A 362 21.92 42.32 7.18
C ALA A 362 20.90 43.43 6.81
N ASN A 363 19.58 43.23 7.02
CA ASN A 363 18.53 44.12 6.49
C ASN A 363 17.59 44.76 7.54
N SER A 364 17.94 44.74 8.82
CA SER A 364 17.15 45.42 9.89
C SER A 364 17.75 46.76 10.35
N LYS A 365 18.53 47.43 9.49
CA LYS A 365 18.96 48.82 9.72
C LYS A 365 18.10 49.80 8.96
#